data_AF-A0A2D4PAV9-F1
#
_entry.id   AF-A0A2D4PAV9-F1
#
_cell.length_a   1.000
_cell.length_b   1.000
_cell.length_c   1.000
_cell.angle_alpha   90.00
_cell.angle_beta   90.00
_cell.angle_gamma   90.00
#
_symmetry.space_group_name_H-M   'P 1'
#
loop_
_entity.id
_entity.type
_entity.pdbx_description
1 polymer ?
#
loop_
_entity_poly.entity_id
_entity_poly.type
_entity_poly.pdbx_seq_one_letter_code
_entity_poly.pdbx_strand_id
1 'polypeptide(L)'
;GEEVLYCYEIQLESKARRKGLGKFLIQILQLVANSTQMKKVMLTVFKHNHGANQFFREALQFEIDDTSPSMSGCCGEDCSYEILSRRTKFGESQQAHLGTPCGGCCH
;
A
#
# COMPACT_ATOMS: atom_id res chain seq x y z
N GLY A 1 9.89 4.62 12.42
CA GLY A 1 8.65 4.40 11.66
C GLY A 1 8.91 4.67 10.20
N GLU A 2 8.07 4.19 9.28
CA GLU A 2 8.12 4.58 7.87
C GLU A 2 7.24 5.81 7.63
N GLU A 3 7.70 6.72 6.78
CA GLU A 3 6.96 7.88 6.31
C GLU A 3 5.94 7.43 5.26
N VAL A 4 4.66 7.57 5.56
CA VAL A 4 3.58 7.01 4.74
C VAL A 4 2.48 8.03 4.50
N LEU A 5 1.86 7.93 3.33
CA LEU A 5 0.59 8.60 3.06
C LEU A 5 -0.53 7.61 3.34
N TYR A 6 -1.25 7.81 4.46
CA TYR A 6 -2.35 6.95 4.85
C TYR A 6 -3.70 7.49 4.36
N CYS A 7 -4.39 6.72 3.52
CA CYS A 7 -5.74 7.02 3.06
C CYS A 7 -6.75 6.42 4.03
N TYR A 8 -7.37 7.29 4.84
CA TYR A 8 -8.44 6.87 5.76
C TYR A 8 -9.69 6.42 5.01
N GLU A 9 -10.11 7.21 4.03
CA GLU A 9 -11.34 6.95 3.29
C GLU A 9 -11.21 7.33 1.81
N ILE A 10 -11.87 6.53 0.97
CA ILE A 10 -12.19 6.89 -0.40
C ILE A 10 -13.61 6.44 -0.70
N GLN A 11 -14.47 7.40 -0.96
CA GLN A 11 -15.89 7.16 -1.15
C GLN A 11 -16.34 7.80 -2.47
N LEU A 12 -17.11 7.03 -3.24
CA LEU A 12 -17.75 7.51 -4.45
C LEU A 12 -19.24 7.25 -4.36
N GLU A 13 -20.02 8.25 -4.75
CA GLU A 13 -21.44 8.05 -5.02
C GLU A 13 -21.63 6.96 -6.08
N SER A 14 -22.69 6.15 -5.94
CA SER A 14 -22.97 5.03 -6.84
C SER A 14 -22.97 5.44 -8.32
N LYS A 15 -23.50 6.63 -8.65
CA LYS A 15 -23.55 7.18 -10.02
C LYS A 15 -22.17 7.50 -10.63
N ALA A 16 -21.14 7.62 -9.80
CA ALA A 16 -19.77 7.93 -10.20
C ALA A 16 -18.83 6.70 -10.17
N ARG A 17 -19.30 5.54 -9.66
CA ARG A 17 -18.51 4.31 -9.60
C ARG A 17 -18.31 3.71 -10.99
N ARG A 18 -17.28 2.85 -11.12
CA ARG A 18 -16.92 2.10 -12.35
C ARG A 18 -16.63 2.97 -13.59
N LYS A 19 -16.40 4.28 -13.41
CA LYS A 19 -15.98 5.22 -14.45
C LYS A 19 -14.48 5.59 -14.38
N GLY A 20 -13.69 4.82 -13.64
CA GLY A 20 -12.25 5.07 -13.44
C GLY A 20 -11.91 6.12 -12.38
N LEU A 21 -12.88 6.90 -11.89
CA LEU A 21 -12.63 7.98 -10.92
C LEU A 21 -11.90 7.52 -9.65
N GLY A 22 -12.27 6.37 -9.08
CA GLY A 22 -11.59 5.86 -7.88
C GLY A 22 -10.12 5.55 -8.14
N LYS A 23 -9.81 4.95 -9.29
CA LYS A 23 -8.42 4.69 -9.71
C LYS A 23 -7.65 5.99 -9.89
N PHE A 24 -8.28 6.98 -10.52
CA PHE A 24 -7.66 8.29 -10.73
C PHE A 24 -7.34 9.00 -9.41
N LEU A 25 -8.25 8.98 -8.43
CA LEU A 25 -8.01 9.55 -7.10
C LEU A 25 -6.85 8.86 -6.38
N ILE A 26 -6.78 7.53 -6.41
CA ILE A 26 -5.65 6.79 -5.81
C ILE A 26 -4.32 7.07 -6.54
N GLN A 27 -4.34 7.25 -7.86
CA GLN A 27 -3.15 7.67 -8.62
C GLN A 27 -2.67 9.06 -8.18
N ILE A 28 -3.58 10.00 -7.91
CA ILE A 28 -3.22 11.30 -7.35
C ILE A 28 -2.53 11.12 -5.99
N LEU A 29 -3.05 10.27 -5.10
CA LEU A 29 -2.40 10.00 -3.82
C LEU A 29 -0.99 9.42 -3.99
N GLN A 30 -0.78 8.53 -4.97
CA GLN A 30 0.55 8.01 -5.28
C GLN A 30 1.49 9.10 -5.81
N LEU A 31 0.99 10.04 -6.61
CA LEU A 31 1.79 11.18 -7.09
C LEU A 31 2.17 12.10 -5.93
N VAL A 32 1.22 12.44 -5.04
CA VAL A 32 1.48 13.22 -3.83
C VAL A 32 2.54 12.52 -2.98
N ALA A 33 2.35 11.24 -2.67
CA ALA A 33 3.30 10.46 -1.88
C ALA A 33 4.72 10.45 -2.48
N ASN A 34 4.87 10.32 -3.80
CA ASN A 34 6.18 10.43 -4.45
C ASN A 34 6.75 11.86 -4.33
N SER A 35 5.94 12.89 -4.57
CA SER A 35 6.39 14.29 -4.53
C SER A 35 6.84 14.75 -3.14
N THR A 36 6.28 14.14 -2.10
CA THR A 36 6.62 14.42 -0.70
C THR A 36 7.51 13.34 -0.09
N GLN A 37 8.15 12.49 -0.90
CA GLN A 37 9.13 11.49 -0.44
C GLN A 37 8.59 10.50 0.61
N MET A 38 7.30 10.17 0.54
CA MET A 38 6.71 9.10 1.35
C MET A 38 7.13 7.75 0.77
N LYS A 39 7.37 6.76 1.63
CA LYS A 39 7.81 5.41 1.24
C LYS A 39 6.70 4.58 0.62
N LYS A 40 5.46 4.74 1.10
CA LYS A 40 4.30 3.98 0.63
C LYS A 40 2.99 4.75 0.82
N VAL A 41 2.01 4.41 -0.02
CA VAL A 41 0.59 4.73 0.22
C VAL A 41 -0.02 3.56 0.95
N MET A 42 -0.76 3.82 2.02
CA MET A 42 -1.39 2.80 2.86
C MET A 42 -2.88 3.05 3.04
N LEU A 43 -3.64 1.99 3.29
CA LEU A 43 -5.06 2.05 3.66
C LEU A 43 -5.48 0.77 4.38
N THR A 44 -6.66 0.80 5.01
CA THR A 44 -7.30 -0.40 5.55
C THR A 44 -8.53 -0.75 4.72
N VAL A 45 -8.72 -2.04 4.45
CA VAL A 45 -9.91 -2.56 3.78
C VAL A 45 -10.54 -3.67 4.60
N PHE A 46 -11.87 -3.70 4.69
CA PHE A 46 -12.56 -4.84 5.27
C PHE A 46 -12.50 -6.06 4.35
N LYS A 47 -12.23 -7.24 4.90
CA LYS A 47 -12.16 -8.53 4.17
C LYS A 47 -13.46 -8.84 3.42
N HIS A 48 -14.61 -8.54 4.03
CA HIS A 48 -15.93 -8.77 3.43
C HIS A 48 -16.27 -7.79 2.29
N ASN A 49 -15.53 -6.69 2.12
CA ASN A 49 -15.74 -5.75 1.02
C ASN A 49 -14.99 -6.23 -0.23
N HIS A 50 -15.52 -7.27 -0.87
CA HIS A 50 -14.91 -7.92 -2.04
C HIS A 50 -14.64 -6.93 -3.19
N GLY A 51 -15.55 -5.96 -3.40
CA GLY A 51 -15.39 -4.95 -4.44
C GLY A 51 -14.19 -4.03 -4.20
N ALA A 52 -13.96 -3.62 -2.94
CA ALA A 52 -12.77 -2.86 -2.57
C ALA A 52 -11.50 -3.71 -2.64
N ASN A 53 -11.56 -4.97 -2.20
CA ASN A 53 -10.42 -5.89 -2.28
C ASN A 53 -9.96 -6.11 -3.72
N GLN A 54 -10.87 -6.43 -4.64
CA GLN A 54 -10.56 -6.53 -6.06
C GLN A 54 -10.04 -5.21 -6.62
N PHE A 55 -10.63 -4.08 -6.22
CA PHE A 55 -10.16 -2.77 -6.67
C PHE A 55 -8.72 -2.47 -6.24
N PHE A 56 -8.38 -2.64 -4.96
CA PHE A 56 -7.06 -2.31 -4.45
C PHE A 56 -6.01 -3.36 -4.82
N ARG A 57 -6.29 -4.65 -4.58
CA ARG A 57 -5.31 -5.73 -4.78
C ARG A 57 -5.14 -6.07 -6.25
N GLU A 58 -6.24 -6.31 -6.98
CA GLU A 58 -6.15 -6.76 -8.37
C GLU A 58 -5.98 -5.58 -9.34
N ALA A 59 -6.81 -4.55 -9.25
CA ALA A 59 -6.79 -3.46 -10.24
C ALA A 59 -5.69 -2.42 -9.99
N LEU A 60 -5.26 -2.24 -8.73
CA LEU A 60 -4.25 -1.24 -8.35
C LEU A 60 -2.94 -1.85 -7.81
N GLN A 61 -2.85 -3.17 -7.68
CA GLN A 61 -1.64 -3.88 -7.25
C GLN A 61 -1.13 -3.40 -5.88
N PHE A 62 -2.06 -3.21 -4.94
CA PHE A 62 -1.73 -3.09 -3.52
C PHE A 62 -1.53 -4.48 -2.93
N GLU A 63 -0.59 -4.58 -2.00
CA GLU A 63 -0.24 -5.81 -1.31
C GLU A 63 -0.66 -5.72 0.16
N ILE A 64 -0.72 -6.87 0.85
CA ILE A 64 -0.91 -6.88 2.30
C ILE A 64 0.36 -6.31 2.91
N ASP A 65 0.23 -5.26 3.71
CA ASP A 65 1.37 -4.65 4.38
C ASP A 65 1.86 -5.53 5.53
N ASP A 66 3.16 -5.53 5.82
CA ASP A 66 3.75 -6.28 6.93
C ASP A 66 3.16 -5.89 8.30
N THR A 67 2.54 -4.71 8.40
CA THR A 67 1.84 -4.25 9.61
C THR A 67 0.39 -4.74 9.71
N SER A 68 -0.12 -5.46 8.70
CA SER A 68 -1.45 -6.04 8.75
C SER A 68 -1.54 -7.14 9.81
N PRO A 69 -2.67 -7.27 10.55
CA PRO A 69 -2.82 -8.31 11.57
C PRO A 69 -2.55 -9.73 11.06
N SER A 70 -2.95 -10.03 9.81
CA SER A 70 -2.72 -11.34 9.17
C SER A 70 -1.24 -11.71 9.05
N MET A 71 -0.33 -10.73 9.06
CA MET A 71 1.11 -10.94 8.98
C MET A 71 1.76 -11.23 10.35
N SER A 72 1.04 -11.03 11.46
CA SER A 72 1.60 -11.04 12.81
C SER A 72 1.71 -12.42 13.49
N GLY A 73 1.41 -13.53 12.79
CA GLY A 73 1.63 -14.90 13.25
C GLY A 73 0.77 -15.40 14.42
N CYS A 74 0.03 -14.52 15.10
CA CYS A 74 -0.90 -14.81 16.20
C CYS A 74 -2.27 -14.20 15.87
N CYS A 75 -3.38 -14.93 16.06
CA CYS A 75 -4.81 -14.48 16.04
C CYS A 75 -5.27 -13.48 14.95
N GLY A 76 -4.41 -13.06 14.02
CA GLY A 76 -4.67 -11.98 13.07
C GLY A 76 -5.52 -12.43 11.88
N GLU A 77 -5.67 -13.74 11.70
CA GLU A 77 -6.62 -14.31 10.76
C GLU A 77 -8.07 -13.91 11.10
N ASP A 78 -8.38 -13.75 12.40
CA ASP A 78 -9.72 -13.40 12.90
C ASP A 78 -10.07 -11.91 12.70
N CYS A 79 -9.11 -11.06 12.37
CA CYS A 79 -9.39 -9.64 12.12
C CYS A 79 -10.25 -9.49 10.86
N SER A 80 -11.30 -8.66 10.92
CA SER A 80 -12.23 -8.45 9.81
C SER A 80 -11.69 -7.53 8.70
N TYR A 81 -10.44 -7.09 8.80
CA TYR A 81 -9.80 -6.14 7.90
C TYR A 81 -8.34 -6.53 7.60
N GLU A 82 -7.81 -5.92 6.55
CA GLU A 82 -6.42 -5.99 6.13
C GLU A 82 -5.86 -4.58 5.96
N ILE A 83 -4.61 -4.38 6.35
CA ILE A 83 -3.85 -3.18 5.99
C ILE A 83 -3.17 -3.48 4.66
N LEU A 84 -3.44 -2.63 3.67
CA LEU A 84 -2.83 -2.71 2.36
C LEU A 84 -1.85 -1.57 2.15
N SER A 85 -0.78 -1.83 1.40
CA SER A 85 0.14 -0.79 0.99
C SER A 85 0.65 -0.99 -0.43
N ARG A 86 1.17 0.11 -0.99
CA ARG A 86 1.91 0.11 -2.24
C ARG A 86 3.07 1.08 -2.13
N ARG A 87 4.28 0.58 -2.36
CA ARG A 87 5.50 1.39 -2.33
C ARG A 87 5.50 2.45 -3.42
N THR A 88 6.11 3.58 -3.12
CA THR A 88 6.40 4.63 -4.10
C THR A 88 7.74 4.33 -4.77
N LYS A 89 8.04 5.01 -5.89
CA LYS A 89 9.36 4.89 -6.53
C LYS A 89 10.49 5.36 -5.61
N PHE A 90 10.19 6.35 -4.76
CA PHE A 90 11.10 6.81 -3.73
C PHE A 90 11.33 5.75 -2.63
N GLY A 91 10.29 5.05 -2.21
CA GLY A 91 10.40 3.97 -1.22
C GLY A 91 11.17 2.75 -1.74
N GLU A 92 11.08 2.46 -3.04
CA GLU A 92 11.82 1.37 -3.70
C GLU A 92 13.33 1.67 -3.80
N SER A 93 13.70 2.90 -4.17
CA SER A 93 15.11 3.27 -4.37
C SER A 93 15.95 3.22 -3.09
N GLN A 94 15.34 3.43 -1.92
CA GLN A 94 16.03 3.32 -0.64
C GLN A 94 16.29 1.87 -0.22
N GLN A 95 15.45 0.91 -0.64
CA GLN A 95 15.60 -0.50 -0.28
C GLN A 95 16.78 -1.15 -1.04
N ALA A 96 16.99 -0.74 -2.30
CA ALA A 96 18.09 -1.23 -3.14
C ALA A 96 19.49 -0.89 -2.58
N HIS A 97 19.64 0.21 -1.83
CA HIS A 97 20.91 0.60 -1.24
C HIS A 97 21.29 -0.18 0.03
N LEU A 98 20.34 -0.81 0.73
CA LEU A 98 20.64 -1.69 1.88
C LEU A 98 21.04 -3.12 1.47
N GLY A 99 20.94 -3.46 0.18
CA GLY A 99 21.15 -4.82 -0.34
C GLY A 99 22.55 -5.13 -0.89
N THR A 100 23.52 -4.22 -0.82
CA THR A 100 24.89 -4.48 -1.30
C THR A 100 25.78 -4.93 -0.14
N PRO A 101 26.16 -6.22 -0.01
CA PRO A 101 27.23 -6.60 0.89
C PRO A 101 28.53 -6.07 0.28
N CYS A 102 29.24 -5.21 1.00
CA CYS A 102 30.61 -4.89 0.64
C CYS A 102 31.43 -6.20 0.70
N GLY A 103 31.83 -6.69 -0.48
CA GLY A 103 32.80 -7.79 -0.56
C GLY A 103 34.11 -7.28 0.00
N GLY A 104 34.38 -7.65 1.25
CA GLY A 104 35.63 -7.33 1.91
C GLY A 104 36.80 -7.92 1.13
N CYS A 105 37.69 -7.06 0.66
CA CYS A 105 39.05 -7.43 0.34
C CYS A 105 39.73 -7.92 1.63
N CYS A 106 40.10 -9.20 1.68
CA CYS A 106 41.07 -9.71 2.63
C CYS A 106 42.35 -10.03 1.88
N HIS A 107 43.46 -9.51 2.44
CA HIS A 107 44.84 -9.76 2.06
C HIS A 107 45.23 -11.23 2.21
#